data_AF-A0A3D4KVG1-F1
#
_entry.id   AF-A0A3D4KVG1-F1
#
_cell.length_a   1.000
_cell.length_b   1.000
_cell.length_c   1.000
_cell.angle_alpha   90.00
_cell.angle_beta   90.00
_cell.angle_gamma   90.00
#
_symmetry.space_group_name_H-M   'P 1'
#
loop_
_entity.id
_entity.type
_entity.pdbx_description
1 polymer ?
#
loop_
_entity_poly.entity_id
_entity_poly.type
_entity_poly.pdbx_seq_one_letter_code
_entity_poly.pdbx_strand_id
1 'polypeptide(L)'
;MKKKLNRIIRRTINTISPKYGTKRLFYHNFKRNICLEKPKDINEKLQYLKLGEYYDNPLVTQCADKYGVRSYLEERGYGDILPK
;
A
#
# COMPACT_ATOMS: atom_id res chain seq x y z
N MET A 1 12.32 -27.35 2.69
CA MET A 1 10.86 -27.65 2.64
C MET A 1 9.98 -26.61 3.35
N LYS A 2 10.21 -26.29 4.64
CA LYS A 2 9.40 -25.32 5.42
C LYS A 2 9.22 -23.94 4.75
N LYS A 3 10.27 -23.38 4.15
CA LYS A 3 10.21 -22.07 3.43
C LYS A 3 9.24 -22.08 2.23
N LYS A 4 9.20 -23.18 1.47
CA LYS A 4 8.31 -23.34 0.31
C LYS A 4 6.84 -23.42 0.75
N LEU A 5 6.57 -24.17 1.81
CA LEU A 5 5.25 -24.28 2.42
C LEU A 5 4.76 -22.93 2.97
N ASN A 6 5.59 -22.21 3.72
CA ASN A 6 5.25 -20.89 4.25
C ASN A 6 4.90 -19.88 3.15
N ARG A 7 5.59 -19.95 2.00
CA ARG A 7 5.28 -19.11 0.84
C ARG A 7 3.90 -19.42 0.26
N ILE A 8 3.53 -20.70 0.16
CA ILE A 8 2.20 -21.11 -0.32
C ILE A 8 1.12 -20.62 0.66
N ILE A 9 1.29 -20.88 1.95
CA ILE A 9 0.37 -20.44 3.01
C ILE A 9 0.20 -18.93 3.00
N ARG A 10 1.28 -18.15 2.86
CA ARG A 10 1.19 -16.69 2.80
C ARG A 10 0.40 -16.22 1.57
N ARG A 11 0.61 -16.86 0.42
CA ARG A 11 -0.12 -16.54 -0.81
C ARG A 11 -1.61 -16.81 -0.65
N THR A 12 -1.99 -18.01 -0.20
CA THR A 12 -3.40 -18.36 0.00
C THR A 12 -4.09 -17.44 1.01
N ILE A 13 -3.44 -17.14 2.15
CA ILE A 13 -3.99 -16.17 3.13
C ILE A 13 -4.20 -14.80 2.51
N ASN A 14 -3.21 -14.29 1.76
CA ASN A 14 -3.31 -12.97 1.13
C ASN A 14 -4.37 -12.92 0.02
N THR A 15 -4.60 -14.03 -0.69
CA THR A 15 -5.67 -14.12 -1.70
C THR A 15 -7.06 -14.14 -1.07
N ILE A 16 -7.24 -14.86 0.05
CA ILE A 16 -8.55 -14.98 0.72
C ILE A 16 -8.87 -13.73 1.55
N SER A 17 -7.90 -13.25 2.32
CA SER A 17 -8.07 -12.09 3.19
C SER A 17 -6.79 -11.26 3.26
N PRO A 18 -6.61 -10.31 2.32
CA PRO A 18 -5.49 -9.37 2.34
C PRO A 18 -5.40 -8.60 3.66
N LYS A 19 -6.57 -8.26 4.25
CA LYS A 19 -6.68 -7.56 5.54
C LYS A 19 -6.08 -8.40 6.67
N TYR A 20 -6.45 -9.68 6.78
CA TYR A 20 -5.90 -10.55 7.82
C TYR A 20 -4.41 -10.82 7.62
N GLY A 21 -3.98 -11.10 6.38
CA GLY A 21 -2.57 -11.30 6.05
C GLY A 21 -1.71 -10.09 6.45
N THR A 22 -2.22 -8.88 6.17
CA THR A 22 -1.58 -7.62 6.56
C THR A 22 -1.54 -7.42 8.06
N LYS A 23 -2.65 -7.65 8.79
CA LYS A 23 -2.68 -7.58 10.27
C LYS A 23 -1.65 -8.51 10.91
N ARG A 24 -1.59 -9.77 10.45
CA ARG A 24 -0.64 -10.77 10.95
C ARG A 24 0.81 -10.37 10.70
N LEU A 25 1.13 -9.90 9.48
CA LEU A 25 2.48 -9.49 9.13
C LEU A 25 2.91 -8.23 9.91
N PHE A 26 1.98 -7.27 10.07
CA PHE A 26 2.22 -6.08 10.86
C PHE A 26 2.52 -6.42 12.31
N TYR A 27 1.71 -7.27 12.94
CA TYR A 27 1.95 -7.74 14.30
C TYR A 27 3.30 -8.45 14.43
N HIS A 28 3.66 -9.29 13.45
CA HIS A 28 4.94 -9.98 13.47
C HIS A 28 6.14 -9.03 13.48
N ASN A 29 6.08 -7.94 12.70
CA ASN A 29 7.16 -6.97 12.55
C ASN A 29 7.22 -5.95 13.70
N PHE A 30 6.08 -5.38 14.07
CA PHE A 30 6.00 -4.27 15.03
C PHE A 30 5.62 -4.70 16.46
N LYS A 31 5.31 -5.98 16.68
CA LYS A 31 4.90 -6.57 17.97
C LYS A 31 3.69 -5.88 18.62
N ARG A 32 2.81 -5.30 17.80
CA ARG A 32 1.57 -4.65 18.24
C ARG A 32 0.47 -4.80 17.19
N ASN A 33 -0.78 -4.63 17.62
CA ASN A 33 -1.93 -4.64 16.72
C ASN A 33 -1.96 -3.37 15.87
N ILE A 34 -2.37 -3.53 14.61
CA ILE A 34 -2.60 -2.41 13.69
C ILE A 34 -3.98 -1.79 13.93
N CYS A 35 -4.05 -0.47 14.08
CA CYS A 35 -5.30 0.27 14.08
C CYS A 35 -5.63 0.75 12.66
N LEU A 36 -6.66 0.16 12.03
CA LEU A 36 -7.11 0.55 10.69
C LEU A 36 -8.28 1.55 10.70
N GLU A 37 -9.00 1.69 11.81
CA GLU A 37 -10.14 2.63 11.91
C GLU A 37 -9.67 4.07 12.12
N LYS A 38 -8.60 4.25 12.89
CA LYS A 38 -7.99 5.55 13.16
C LYS A 38 -6.46 5.41 13.20
N PRO A 39 -5.82 5.22 12.04
CA PRO A 39 -4.38 5.00 11.97
C PRO A 39 -3.62 6.23 12.49
N LYS A 40 -2.70 6.03 13.43
CA LYS A 40 -1.99 7.12 14.11
C LYS A 40 -0.65 7.40 13.44
N ASP A 41 0.17 6.36 13.30
CA ASP A 41 1.51 6.49 12.71
C ASP A 41 1.52 6.22 11.20
N ILE A 42 2.66 6.52 10.58
CA ILE A 42 2.85 6.39 9.14
C ILE A 42 2.69 4.95 8.63
N ASN A 43 3.07 3.94 9.42
CA ASN A 43 2.96 2.54 9.01
C ASN A 43 1.50 2.09 8.99
N GLU A 44 0.72 2.49 9.99
CA GLU A 44 -0.72 2.22 10.03
C GLU A 44 -1.46 2.92 8.89
N LYS A 45 -1.13 4.21 8.64
CA LYS A 45 -1.70 4.99 7.54
C LYS A 45 -1.38 4.36 6.19
N LEU A 46 -0.15 3.90 5.99
CA LEU A 46 0.27 3.23 4.76
C LEU A 46 -0.52 1.94 4.52
N GLN A 47 -0.67 1.09 5.55
CA GLN A 47 -1.45 -0.15 5.41
C GLN A 47 -2.95 0.12 5.23
N TYR A 48 -3.50 1.16 5.85
CA TYR A 48 -4.87 1.60 5.63
C TYR A 48 -5.10 1.98 4.16
N LEU A 49 -4.27 2.87 3.61
CA LEU A 49 -4.36 3.31 2.23
C LEU A 49 -4.18 2.13 1.26
N LYS A 50 -3.18 1.28 1.51
CA LYS A 50 -2.91 0.07 0.71
C LYS A 50 -4.09 -0.89 0.65
N LEU A 51 -4.80 -1.10 1.77
CA LEU A 51 -5.92 -2.04 1.85
C LEU A 51 -7.25 -1.44 1.37
N GLY A 52 -7.36 -0.12 1.31
CA GLY A 52 -8.54 0.60 0.83
C GLY A 52 -8.26 1.26 -0.52
N GLU A 53 -8.18 2.59 -0.49
CA GLU A 53 -8.16 3.47 -1.66
C GLU A 53 -7.07 3.18 -2.70
N TYR A 54 -5.92 2.62 -2.33
CA TYR A 54 -4.79 2.48 -3.26
C TYR A 54 -4.80 1.19 -4.07
N TYR A 55 -5.57 0.18 -3.67
CA TYR A 55 -5.48 -1.15 -4.27
C TYR A 55 -5.86 -1.15 -5.76
N ASP A 56 -6.94 -0.44 -6.11
CA ASP A 56 -7.49 -0.40 -7.48
C ASP A 56 -7.56 1.03 -8.04
N ASN A 57 -6.64 1.92 -7.64
CA ASN A 57 -6.66 3.31 -8.06
C ASN A 57 -5.58 3.61 -9.12
N PRO A 58 -5.98 3.80 -10.40
CA PRO A 58 -5.04 4.03 -11.49
C PRO A 58 -4.30 5.37 -11.35
N LEU A 59 -4.95 6.39 -10.77
CA LEU A 59 -4.31 7.68 -10.53
C LEU A 59 -3.21 7.56 -9.48
N VAL A 60 -3.46 6.85 -8.39
CA VAL A 60 -2.41 6.57 -7.38
C VAL A 60 -1.25 5.80 -8.02
N THR A 61 -1.54 4.85 -8.91
CA THR A 61 -0.52 4.11 -9.64
C THR A 61 0.30 5.02 -10.57
N GLN A 62 -0.35 5.91 -11.33
CA GLN A 62 0.31 6.89 -12.18
C GLN A 62 1.19 7.85 -11.37
N CYS A 63 0.67 8.36 -10.25
CA CYS A 63 1.37 9.33 -9.42
C CYS A 63 2.46 8.71 -8.53
N ALA A 64 2.55 7.38 -8.43
CA ALA A 64 3.64 6.71 -7.73
C ALA A 64 4.97 6.79 -8.52
N ASP A 65 4.90 6.99 -9.85
CA ASP A 65 6.07 7.17 -10.70
C ASP A 65 6.44 8.66 -10.85
N LYS A 66 7.75 8.96 -10.87
CA LYS A 66 8.26 10.34 -10.98
C LYS A 66 7.86 11.00 -12.30
N TYR A 67 7.85 10.26 -13.41
CA TYR A 67 7.46 10.82 -14.70
C TYR A 67 5.93 10.83 -14.81
N GLY A 68 5.26 9.79 -14.33
CA GLY A 68 3.80 9.70 -14.30
C GLY A 68 3.13 10.86 -13.55
N VAL A 69 3.67 11.24 -12.38
CA VAL A 69 3.15 12.41 -11.64
C VAL A 69 3.41 13.73 -12.36
N ARG A 70 4.51 13.87 -13.10
CA ARG A 70 4.80 15.07 -13.90
C ARG A 70 3.83 15.22 -15.06
N SER A 71 3.64 14.16 -15.84
CA SER A 71 2.67 14.15 -16.93
C SER A 71 1.25 14.43 -16.42
N TYR A 72 0.87 13.84 -15.28
CA TYR A 72 -0.41 14.14 -14.64
C TYR A 72 -0.58 15.62 -14.29
N LEU A 73 0.45 16.26 -13.73
CA LEU A 73 0.40 17.68 -13.37
C LEU A 73 0.37 18.59 -14.59
N GLU A 74 1.14 18.28 -15.63
CA GLU A 74 1.14 19.00 -16.91
C GLU A 74 -0.23 18.93 -17.60
N GLU A 75 -0.83 17.74 -17.69
CA GLU A 75 -2.19 17.54 -18.24
C GLU A 75 -3.26 18.31 -17.46
N ARG A 76 -3.04 18.55 -16.16
CA ARG A 76 -3.93 19.31 -15.28
C ARG A 76 -3.66 20.82 -15.29
N GLY A 77 -2.68 21.30 -16.06
CA GLY A 77 -2.33 22.72 -16.14
C GLY A 77 -1.45 23.23 -15.00
N TYR A 78 -0.84 22.33 -14.21
CA TYR A 78 0.04 22.64 -13.08
C TYR A 78 1.52 22.38 -13.43
N GLY A 79 1.92 22.59 -14.68
CA GLY A 79 3.31 22.41 -15.09
C GLY A 79 4.27 23.44 -14.46
N ASP A 80 3.75 24.59 -14.03
CA ASP A 80 4.47 25.71 -13.44
C ASP A 80 5.03 25.42 -12.04
N ILE A 81 4.41 24.50 -11.28
CA ILE A 81 4.90 24.08 -9.95
C ILE A 81 5.96 22.97 -10.02
N LEU A 82 6.24 22.43 -11.22
CA LEU A 82 7.23 21.38 -11.37
C LEU A 82 8.66 21.92 -11.22
N PRO A 83 9.54 21.20 -10.51
CA PRO A 83 10.95 21.56 -10.49
C PRO A 83 11.55 21.43 -11.89
N LYS A 84 12.42 22.41 -12.24
CA LYS A 84 13.18 22.46 -13.49
C LYS A 84 14.16 21.30 -13.59
#